data_AF-A0A355RCA3-F1
#
_entry.id   AF-A0A355RCA3-F1
#
_cell.length_a   1.000
_cell.length_b   1.000
_cell.length_c   1.000
_cell.angle_alpha   90.00
_cell.angle_beta   90.00
_cell.angle_gamma   90.00
#
_symmetry.space_group_name_H-M   'P 1'
#
loop_
_entity.id
_entity.type
_entity.pdbx_description
1 polymer ?
#
loop_
_entity_poly.entity_id
_entity_poly.type
_entity_poly.pdbx_seq_one_letter_code
_entity_poly.pdbx_strand_id
1 'polypeptide(L)' 'MKRAILGSFANLTMPDLNVMNDEGLSAARLRIELLSGLTVALALIPEAVAFAFVAGVHPLVGL' A
#
# COMPACT_ATOMS: atom_id res chain seq x y z
N MET A 1 -32.75 -12.10 21.27
CA MET A 1 -31.35 -11.89 21.69
C MET A 1 -30.30 -12.50 20.75
N LYS A 2 -30.47 -13.71 20.20
CA LYS A 2 -29.47 -14.36 19.31
C LYS A 2 -29.13 -13.56 18.03
N ARG A 3 -30.09 -12.79 17.49
CA ARG A 3 -29.90 -11.96 16.28
C ARG A 3 -29.01 -10.72 16.51
N ALA A 4 -29.01 -10.17 17.73
CA ALA A 4 -28.17 -9.01 18.08
C ALA A 4 -26.70 -9.42 18.18
N ILE A 5 -26.43 -10.61 18.73
CA ILE A 5 -25.09 -11.17 18.81
C ILE A 5 -24.53 -11.42 17.41
N LEU A 6 -25.30 -12.07 16.53
CA LEU A 6 -24.89 -12.32 15.15
C LEU A 6 -24.65 -11.03 14.35
N GLY A 7 -25.47 -10.00 14.56
CA GLY A 7 -25.29 -8.67 13.94
C GLY A 7 -24.02 -7.96 14.41
N SER A 8 -23.69 -8.04 15.71
CA SER A 8 -22.43 -7.50 16.24
C SER A 8 -21.20 -8.22 15.69
N PHE A 9 -21.29 -9.54 15.45
CA PHE A 9 -20.20 -10.29 14.82
C PHE A 9 -20.03 -9.95 13.34
N ALA A 10 -21.12 -9.77 12.60
CA ALA A 10 -21.06 -9.36 11.18
C ALA A 10 -20.39 -7.99 10.99
N ASN A 11 -20.60 -7.07 11.93
CA ASN A 11 -19.98 -5.73 11.91
C ASN A 11 -18.47 -5.74 12.23
N LEU A 12 -17.96 -6.80 12.86
CA LEU A 12 -16.53 -6.97 13.14
C LEU A 12 -15.75 -7.56 11.95
N THR A 13 -16.46 -8.23 11.03
CA THR A 13 -15.86 -8.91 9.86
C THR A 13 -15.95 -8.13 8.56
N MET A 14 -16.71 -7.03 8.52
CA MET A 14 -16.73 -6.13 7.36
C MET A 14 -15.70 -5.01 7.60
N PRO A 15 -14.47 -5.11 7.07
CA PRO A 15 -13.61 -3.94 6.99
C PRO A 15 -14.31 -2.88 6.15
N ASP A 16 -14.28 -1.63 6.61
CA ASP A 16 -14.75 -0.48 5.84
C ASP A 16 -13.89 -0.37 4.57
N LEU A 17 -14.38 -0.96 3.48
CA LEU A 17 -13.70 -1.03 2.18
C LEU A 17 -13.72 0.31 1.43
N ASN A 18 -14.16 1.39 2.08
CA ASN A 18 -14.09 2.75 1.56
C ASN A 18 -12.66 3.33 1.69
N VAL A 19 -11.66 2.54 1.25
CA VAL A 19 -10.22 2.89 1.29
C VAL A 19 -9.81 3.71 0.06
N MET A 20 -10.66 3.75 -0.96
CA MET A 20 -10.48 4.60 -2.12
C MET A 20 -11.35 5.84 -1.94
N ASN A 21 -10.71 6.98 -1.68
CA ASN A 21 -11.33 8.25 -2.00
C ASN A 21 -11.64 8.23 -3.50
N ASP A 22 -12.92 8.18 -3.89
CA ASP A 22 -13.39 8.31 -5.29
C ASP A 22 -13.17 9.74 -5.84
N GLU A 23 -12.10 10.40 -5.40
CA GLU A 23 -11.61 11.62 -6.00
C GLU A 23 -10.94 11.25 -7.32
N GLY A 24 -11.58 11.57 -8.44
CA GLY A 24 -11.01 11.38 -9.76
C GLY A 24 -9.63 12.02 -9.92
N LEU A 25 -8.94 11.69 -11.01
CA LEU A 25 -7.59 12.19 -11.29
C LEU A 25 -7.56 13.71 -11.50
N SER A 26 -7.46 14.47 -10.41
CA SER A 26 -7.24 15.91 -10.44
C SER A 26 -5.74 16.21 -10.64
N ALA A 27 -5.42 17.37 -11.22
CA ALA A 27 -4.02 17.78 -11.43
C ALA A 27 -3.23 17.85 -10.12
N ALA A 28 -3.87 18.29 -9.02
CA ALA A 28 -3.26 18.32 -7.70
C ALA A 28 -2.95 16.92 -7.17
N ARG A 29 -3.88 15.97 -7.37
CA ARG A 29 -3.69 14.58 -6.94
C ARG A 29 -2.60 13.88 -7.74
N LEU A 30 -2.58 14.06 -9.07
CA LEU A 30 -1.54 13.51 -9.93
C LEU A 30 -0.15 13.96 -9.47
N ARG A 31 0.01 15.23 -9.11
CA ARG A 31 1.26 15.74 -8.53
C ARG A 31 1.62 15.03 -7.23
N ILE A 32 0.67 14.83 -6.33
CA ILE A 32 0.90 14.17 -5.04
C ILE A 32 1.31 12.71 -5.25
N GLU A 33 0.58 11.96 -6.07
CA GLU A 33 0.87 10.55 -6.36
C GLU A 33 2.24 10.37 -7.02
N LEU A 34 2.59 11.24 -7.99
CA LEU A 34 3.90 11.21 -8.63
C LEU A 34 5.04 11.52 -7.66
N LEU A 35 4.90 12.60 -6.87
CA LEU A 35 5.96 13.00 -5.94
C LEU A 35 6.11 12.00 -4.79
N SER A 36 5.01 11.47 -4.26
CA SER A 36 5.05 10.45 -3.21
C SER A 36 5.61 9.13 -3.72
N GLY A 37 5.16 8.66 -4.90
CA GLY A 37 5.69 7.46 -5.54
C GLY A 37 7.19 7.56 -5.83
N LEU A 38 7.64 8.71 -6.37
CA LEU A 38 9.07 8.96 -6.57
C LEU A 38 9.85 8.96 -5.25
N THR A 39 9.34 9.63 -4.23
CA THR A 39 9.99 9.69 -2.91
C THR A 39 10.14 8.29 -2.30
N VAL A 40 9.09 7.48 -2.38
CA VAL A 40 9.10 6.10 -1.87
C VAL A 40 10.04 5.23 -2.69
N ALA A 41 9.99 5.32 -4.02
CA ALA A 41 10.88 4.55 -4.90
C ALA A 41 12.36 4.86 -4.60
N LEU A 42 12.72 6.14 -4.50
CA LEU A 42 14.09 6.54 -4.19
C LEU A 42 14.55 6.07 -2.80
N ALA A 43 13.64 5.99 -1.82
CA ALA A 43 13.95 5.48 -0.50
C ALA A 43 14.18 3.95 -0.50
N LEU A 44 13.42 3.18 -1.30
CA LEU A 44 13.43 1.71 -1.28
C LEU A 44 14.46 1.06 -2.21
N ILE A 45 14.86 1.73 -3.31
CA ILE A 45 15.89 1.24 -4.23
C ILE A 45 17.19 0.79 -3.52
N PRO A 46 17.81 1.60 -2.64
CA PRO A 46 19.04 1.18 -1.97
C PRO A 46 18.83 -0.03 -1.04
N GLU A 47 17.66 -0.17 -0.43
CA GLU A 47 17.32 -1.31 0.42
C GLU A 47 17.24 -2.61 -0.39
N ALA A 48 16.55 -2.58 -1.52
CA ALA A 48 16.44 -3.72 -2.44
C ALA A 48 17.80 -4.17 -3.00
N VAL A 49 18.66 -3.20 -3.34
CA VAL A 49 20.03 -3.47 -3.81
C VAL A 49 20.89 -4.08 -2.70
N ALA A 50 20.81 -3.56 -1.47
CA ALA A 50 21.52 -4.12 -0.33
C ALA A 50 21.08 -5.55 -0.02
N PHE A 51 19.77 -5.83 -0.10
CA PHE A 51 19.23 -7.17 0.12
C PHE A 51 19.73 -8.18 -0.91
N ALA A 52 19.84 -7.77 -2.18
CA ALA A 52 20.38 -8.63 -3.23
C ALA A 52 21.84 -9.02 -2.96
N PHE A 53 22.66 -8.10 -2.44
CA PHE A 53 24.02 -8.41 -2.02
C PHE A 53 24.08 -9.36 -0.82
N VAL A 54 23.19 -9.20 0.16
CA VAL A 54 23.08 -10.13 1.30
C VAL A 54 22.66 -11.54 0.84
N ALA A 55 21.72 -11.62 -0.11
CA ALA A 55 21.23 -12.87 -0.67
C ALA A 55 22.20 -13.53 -1.67
N GLY A 56 23.30 -12.85 -2.05
CA GLY A 56 24.27 -13.36 -3.02
C GLY A 56 23.72 -13.50 -4.45
N VAL A 57 22.63 -12.80 -4.77
CA VAL A 57 22.02 -12.80 -6.12
C VAL A 57 22.40 -11.53 -6.86
N HIS A 58 22.21 -11.53 -8.18
CA HIS A 58 22.47 -10.34 -8.99
C HIS A 58 21.57 -9.18 -8.51
N PRO A 59 22.08 -7.95 -8.30
CA PRO A 59 21.30 -6.81 -7.78
C PRO A 59 20.01 -6.50 -8.53
N LEU A 60 19.98 -6.79 -9.83
CA LEU A 60 18.80 -6.64 -10.69
C LEU A 60 17.64 -7.59 -10.34
N VAL A 61 17.83 -8.59 -9.47
CA VAL A 61 16.73 -9.44 -9.00
C VAL A 61 15.91 -8.74 -7.91
N GLY A 62 16.50 -7.77 -7.20
CA GLY A 62 15.81 -6.97 -6.19
C GLY A 62 15.07 -5.75 -6.73
N LEU A 63 15.33 -5.37 -7.98
CA LEU A 63 14.75 -4.19 -8.66
C LEU A 63 13.66 -4.61 -9.65
#